data_AF-A0A428BNL6-F1
#
_entry.id   AF-A0A428BNL6-F1
#
_cell.length_a   1.000
_cell.length_b   1.000
_cell.length_c   1.000
_cell.angle_alpha   90.00
_cell.angle_beta   90.00
_cell.angle_gamma   90.00
#
_symmetry.space_group_name_H-M   'P 1'
#
loop_
_entity.id
_entity.type
_entity.pdbx_description
1 polymer ?
#
loop_
_entity_poly.entity_id
_entity_poly.type
_entity_poly.pdbx_seq_one_letter_code
_entity_poly.pdbx_strand_id
1 'polypeptide(L)'
;MGIDMYLEQSQLQSSSVATMCQSQVEAYQDLQSAIQKFSEDKESLKGDAYDSARSFFASVLLPLSKGGQLYAETFSQAIKKLPEDYQTMVDSKSWREDDLLDKIRQEEQMIAYLDEVNQSLSTSTMDSEEKGRLRRSNVELMRGHHANKRVYETILKDLRAYDSYSGGLFDDLASIDVQLSRGLAQIETSWDAKTGVFKVPSDLTWANYLTAYADTKDMKLSRQEKAFVQTMMAEYGFDAETAQQLLTIKQGIDKKFPTSSQEFRDYIFLRVVGAAYYNDFRWKETAGHLKTYFYNVTVGSSITGKSRTVEKPLLEIFKEL
;
A
#
# COMPACT_ATOMS: atom_id res chain seq x y z
N MET A 1 18.61 19.05 9.78
CA MET A 1 17.80 18.23 10.71
C MET A 1 18.14 16.79 10.37
N GLY A 2 18.75 16.07 11.31
CA GLY A 2 19.05 14.63 11.15
C GLY A 2 17.84 13.76 11.50
N ILE A 3 17.90 12.48 11.15
CA ILE A 3 16.86 11.49 11.45
C ILE A 3 16.98 11.03 12.91
N ASP A 4 15.91 11.19 13.69
CA ASP A 4 15.87 10.83 15.12
C ASP A 4 14.70 9.88 15.40
N MET A 5 14.99 8.74 16.02
CA MET A 5 13.98 7.79 16.49
C MET A 5 14.10 7.52 18.00
N TYR A 6 13.06 7.89 18.73
CA TYR A 6 12.89 7.60 20.16
C TYR A 6 11.94 6.42 20.32
N LEU A 7 12.49 5.20 20.36
CA LEU A 7 11.71 3.97 20.25
C LEU A 7 10.65 3.83 21.37
N GLU A 8 11.03 4.07 22.62
CA GLU A 8 10.09 4.00 23.75
C GLU A 8 8.93 5.00 23.60
N GLN A 9 9.23 6.23 23.17
CA GLN A 9 8.19 7.25 22.93
C GLN A 9 7.27 6.85 21.78
N SER A 10 7.83 6.29 20.70
CA SER A 10 7.05 5.80 19.55
C SER A 10 6.14 4.62 19.95
N GLN A 11 6.62 3.71 20.80
CA GLN A 11 5.81 2.61 21.35
C GLN A 11 4.67 3.11 22.24
N LEU A 12 4.95 4.08 23.13
CA LEU A 12 3.93 4.71 23.96
C LEU A 12 2.88 5.44 23.13
N GLN A 13 3.31 6.21 22.13
CA GLN A 13 2.42 6.90 21.20
C GLN A 13 1.55 5.91 20.42
N SER A 14 2.16 4.88 19.85
CA SER A 14 1.46 3.82 19.12
C SER A 14 0.39 3.14 20.00
N SER A 15 0.73 2.82 21.25
CA SER A 15 -0.20 2.20 22.19
C SER A 15 -1.36 3.13 22.56
N SER A 16 -1.06 4.40 22.86
CA SER A 16 -2.07 5.41 23.20
C SER A 16 -3.03 5.66 22.03
N VAL A 17 -2.49 5.80 20.81
CA VAL A 17 -3.29 5.97 19.59
C VAL A 17 -4.12 4.74 19.29
N ALA A 18 -3.59 3.53 19.48
CA ALA A 18 -4.34 2.30 19.29
C ALA A 18 -5.55 2.21 20.24
N THR A 19 -5.41 2.60 21.51
CA THR A 19 -6.54 2.67 22.45
C THR A 19 -7.58 3.70 22.02
N MET A 20 -7.15 4.89 21.57
CA MET A 20 -8.06 5.91 21.05
C MET A 20 -8.83 5.40 19.82
N CYS A 21 -8.14 4.77 18.86
CA CYS A 21 -8.76 4.21 17.66
C CYS A 21 -9.75 3.09 18.01
N GLN A 22 -9.45 2.26 19.00
CA GLN A 22 -10.37 1.22 19.47
C GLN A 22 -11.69 1.83 19.97
N SER A 23 -11.61 2.89 20.79
CA SER A 23 -12.80 3.60 21.26
C SER A 23 -13.58 4.27 20.11
N GLN A 24 -12.88 4.80 19.10
CA GLN A 24 -13.53 5.35 17.90
C GLN A 24 -14.24 4.28 17.09
N VAL A 25 -13.62 3.11 16.91
CA VAL A 25 -14.22 1.97 16.20
C VAL A 25 -15.53 1.54 16.89
N GLU A 26 -15.53 1.42 18.22
CA GLU A 26 -16.73 1.10 19.01
C GLU A 26 -17.83 2.16 18.81
N ALA A 27 -17.47 3.44 18.90
CA ALA A 27 -18.42 4.54 18.67
C ALA A 27 -19.01 4.52 17.24
N TYR A 28 -18.20 4.20 16.22
CA TYR A 28 -18.70 4.05 14.86
C TYR A 28 -19.62 2.84 14.71
N GLN A 29 -19.33 1.72 15.37
CA GLN A 29 -20.20 0.53 15.36
C GLN A 29 -21.56 0.80 16.02
N ASP A 30 -21.56 1.54 17.13
CA ASP A 30 -22.79 1.99 17.79
C ASP A 30 -23.59 2.95 16.88
N LEU A 31 -22.91 3.89 16.23
CA LEU A 31 -23.52 4.81 15.27
C LEU A 31 -24.13 4.05 14.08
N GLN A 32 -23.41 3.09 13.50
CA GLN A 32 -23.93 2.25 12.40
C GLN A 32 -25.17 1.48 12.85
N SER A 33 -25.14 0.89 14.04
CA SER A 33 -26.28 0.16 14.60
C SER A 33 -27.49 1.06 14.82
N ALA A 34 -27.28 2.28 15.31
CA ALA A 34 -28.35 3.27 15.50
C ALA A 34 -28.94 3.74 14.16
N ILE A 35 -28.09 4.04 13.17
CA ILE A 35 -28.50 4.40 11.82
C ILE A 35 -29.33 3.28 11.19
N GLN A 36 -28.89 2.04 11.32
CA GLN A 36 -29.57 0.89 10.74
C GLN A 36 -30.94 0.67 11.39
N LYS A 37 -31.02 0.69 12.72
CA LYS A 37 -32.30 0.61 13.46
C LYS A 37 -33.28 1.71 13.02
N PHE A 38 -32.80 2.96 12.90
CA PHE A 38 -33.63 4.07 12.42
C PHE A 38 -34.09 3.88 10.97
N SER A 39 -33.20 3.42 10.09
CA SER A 39 -33.47 3.21 8.67
C SER A 39 -34.48 2.08 8.42
N GLU A 40 -34.52 1.09 9.30
CA GLU A 40 -35.42 -0.07 9.23
C GLU A 40 -36.77 0.15 9.94
N ASP A 41 -36.85 1.10 10.89
CA ASP A 41 -38.09 1.45 11.58
C ASP A 41 -39.04 2.24 10.67
N LYS A 42 -39.95 1.51 10.03
CA LYS A 42 -41.02 2.04 9.18
C LYS A 42 -42.36 2.20 9.90
N GLU A 43 -42.46 1.77 11.16
CA GLU A 43 -43.74 1.69 11.87
C GLU A 43 -43.98 2.86 12.82
N SER A 44 -42.93 3.43 13.42
CA SER A 44 -43.06 4.50 14.42
C SER A 44 -43.20 5.90 13.78
N LEU A 45 -42.18 6.33 13.04
CA LEU A 45 -42.04 7.68 12.51
C LEU A 45 -42.38 7.71 11.02
N LYS A 46 -43.49 8.37 10.68
CA LYS A 46 -44.11 8.35 9.35
C LYS A 46 -44.19 9.72 8.70
N GLY A 47 -44.17 9.73 7.36
CA GLY A 47 -44.27 10.92 6.52
C GLY A 47 -42.99 11.20 5.76
N ASP A 48 -43.11 12.02 4.72
CA ASP A 48 -42.06 12.27 3.71
C ASP A 48 -40.72 12.73 4.31
N ALA A 49 -40.77 13.50 5.40
CA ALA A 49 -39.58 13.93 6.14
C ALA A 49 -38.82 12.73 6.75
N TYR A 50 -39.54 11.78 7.36
CA TYR A 50 -38.92 10.58 7.94
C TYR A 50 -38.52 9.57 6.88
N ASP A 51 -39.30 9.41 5.82
CA ASP A 51 -38.94 8.54 4.69
C ASP A 51 -37.66 9.01 4.01
N SER A 52 -37.54 10.31 3.71
CA SER A 52 -36.32 10.89 3.15
C SER A 52 -35.14 10.84 4.12
N ALA A 53 -35.36 11.04 5.42
CA ALA A 53 -34.31 10.90 6.43
C ALA A 53 -33.76 9.46 6.46
N ARG A 54 -34.63 8.43 6.44
CA ARG A 54 -34.18 7.03 6.39
C ARG A 54 -33.33 6.74 5.16
N SER A 55 -33.78 7.19 3.97
CA SER A 55 -32.99 7.05 2.74
C SER A 55 -31.64 7.76 2.83
N PHE A 56 -31.60 8.99 3.35
CA PHE A 56 -30.36 9.74 3.52
C PHE A 56 -29.41 9.08 4.53
N PHE A 57 -29.93 8.62 5.66
CA PHE A 57 -29.14 7.93 6.69
C PHE A 57 -28.53 6.64 6.15
N ALA A 58 -29.31 5.83 5.43
CA ALA A 58 -28.84 4.59 4.83
C ALA A 58 -27.84 4.80 3.68
N SER A 59 -28.06 5.80 2.82
CA SER A 59 -27.25 6.01 1.61
C SER A 59 -26.03 6.93 1.82
N VAL A 60 -26.03 7.76 2.87
CA VAL A 60 -24.97 8.76 3.10
C VAL A 60 -24.31 8.58 4.46
N LEU A 61 -25.07 8.63 5.55
CA LEU A 61 -24.48 8.60 6.90
C LEU A 61 -23.91 7.21 7.27
N LEU A 62 -24.55 6.13 6.82
CA LEU A 62 -24.06 4.78 7.07
C LEU A 62 -22.71 4.52 6.36
N PRO A 63 -22.54 4.80 5.06
CA PRO A 63 -21.23 4.72 4.41
C PRO A 63 -20.17 5.64 5.04
N LEU A 64 -20.52 6.85 5.46
CA LEU A 64 -19.59 7.74 6.17
C LEU A 64 -19.13 7.17 7.51
N SER A 65 -20.05 6.61 8.29
CA SER A 65 -19.72 5.95 9.55
C SER A 65 -18.79 4.74 9.35
N LYS A 66 -19.05 3.94 8.31
CA LYS A 66 -18.16 2.84 7.90
C LYS A 66 -16.80 3.35 7.44
N GLY A 67 -16.74 4.45 6.70
CA GLY A 67 -15.48 5.08 6.29
C GLY A 67 -14.68 5.62 7.47
N GLY A 68 -15.35 6.21 8.47
CA GLY A 68 -14.71 6.66 9.71
C GLY A 68 -14.14 5.50 10.51
N GLN A 69 -14.89 4.40 10.63
CA GLN A 69 -14.38 3.16 11.22
C GLN A 69 -13.15 2.65 10.46
N LEU A 70 -13.22 2.59 9.12
CA LEU A 70 -12.11 2.17 8.28
C LEU A 70 -10.87 3.04 8.51
N TYR A 71 -11.03 4.36 8.56
CA TYR A 71 -9.94 5.29 8.84
C TYR A 71 -9.27 4.98 10.20
N ALA A 72 -10.06 4.82 11.26
CA ALA A 72 -9.55 4.50 12.60
C ALA A 72 -8.82 3.14 12.63
N GLU A 73 -9.36 2.11 11.96
CA GLU A 73 -8.72 0.81 11.82
C GLU A 73 -7.38 0.91 11.07
N THR A 74 -7.38 1.56 9.90
CA THR A 74 -6.18 1.75 9.08
C THR A 74 -5.12 2.57 9.82
N PHE A 75 -5.51 3.60 10.56
CA PHE A 75 -4.57 4.42 11.33
C PHE A 75 -3.95 3.65 12.49
N SER A 76 -4.76 2.86 13.20
CA SER A 76 -4.28 1.96 14.26
C SER A 76 -3.28 0.92 13.74
N GLN A 77 -3.47 0.40 12.53
CA GLN A 77 -2.51 -0.51 11.91
C GLN A 77 -1.22 0.21 11.48
N ALA A 78 -1.33 1.39 10.85
CA ALA A 78 -0.18 2.15 10.38
C ALA A 78 0.71 2.65 11.54
N ILE A 79 0.11 3.12 12.64
CA ILE A 79 0.87 3.61 13.80
C ILE A 79 1.60 2.49 14.55
N LYS A 80 1.06 1.26 14.54
CA LYS A 80 1.72 0.07 15.12
C LYS A 80 2.99 -0.30 14.36
N LYS A 81 2.97 -0.17 13.04
CA LYS A 81 4.12 -0.46 12.18
C LYS A 81 5.31 0.46 12.43
N LEU A 82 5.10 1.70 12.87
CA LEU A 82 6.21 2.63 13.14
C LEU A 82 7.27 2.02 14.08
N PRO A 83 6.97 1.70 15.35
CA PRO A 83 7.95 1.09 16.24
C PRO A 83 8.31 -0.36 15.85
N GLU A 84 7.36 -1.16 15.34
CA GLU A 84 7.58 -2.58 15.01
C GLU A 84 8.56 -2.76 13.83
N ASP A 85 8.34 -2.01 12.75
CA ASP A 85 9.20 -2.08 11.56
C ASP A 85 10.55 -1.41 11.83
N TYR A 86 10.60 -0.38 12.69
CA TYR A 86 11.88 0.18 13.15
C TYR A 86 12.73 -0.88 13.86
N GLN A 87 12.13 -1.62 14.81
CA GLN A 87 12.85 -2.67 15.55
C GLN A 87 13.33 -3.79 14.63
N THR A 88 12.59 -4.07 13.57
CA THR A 88 12.91 -5.12 12.59
C THR A 88 13.97 -4.66 11.59
N MET A 89 13.90 -3.40 11.15
CA MET A 89 14.78 -2.85 10.11
C MET A 89 16.07 -2.26 10.67
N VAL A 90 16.04 -1.65 11.86
CA VAL A 90 17.14 -0.81 12.39
C VAL A 90 17.76 -1.41 13.63
N ASP A 91 17.10 -1.32 14.79
CA ASP A 91 17.58 -1.82 16.07
C ASP A 91 16.47 -1.80 17.13
N SER A 92 16.68 -2.55 18.20
CA SER A 92 15.93 -2.54 19.46
C SER A 92 16.14 -1.29 20.33
N LYS A 93 16.92 -0.29 19.87
CA LYS A 93 17.32 0.91 20.64
C LYS A 93 16.96 2.19 19.92
N SER A 94 16.81 3.27 20.68
CA SER A 94 16.69 4.62 20.12
C SER A 94 18.01 5.05 19.47
N TRP A 95 17.91 5.63 18.27
CA TRP A 95 19.05 6.15 17.54
C TRP A 95 18.77 7.54 16.99
N ARG A 96 19.80 8.36 17.01
CA ARG A 96 19.84 9.69 16.40
C ARG A 96 20.97 9.69 15.41
N GLU A 97 20.70 10.18 14.20
CA GLU A 97 21.68 10.17 13.12
C GLU A 97 22.96 10.91 13.50
N ASP A 98 22.84 12.06 14.16
CA ASP A 98 23.99 12.85 14.62
C ASP A 98 24.82 12.07 15.65
N ASP A 99 24.17 11.38 16.60
CA ASP A 99 24.86 10.58 17.63
C ASP A 99 25.58 9.37 17.00
N LEU A 100 25.02 8.77 15.95
CA LEU A 100 25.65 7.69 15.18
C LEU A 100 26.87 8.20 14.41
N LEU A 101 26.75 9.34 13.74
CA LEU A 101 27.86 9.97 13.01
C LEU A 101 29.02 10.33 13.95
N ASP A 102 28.72 10.85 15.14
CA ASP A 102 29.75 11.16 16.14
C ASP A 102 30.43 9.90 16.67
N LYS A 103 29.68 8.82 16.91
CA LYS A 103 30.26 7.52 17.28
C LYS A 103 31.18 6.98 16.19
N ILE A 104 30.76 7.03 14.91
CA ILE A 104 31.59 6.61 13.77
C ILE A 104 32.89 7.42 13.73
N ARG A 105 32.83 8.75 13.87
CA ARG A 105 34.02 9.61 13.90
C ARG A 105 34.93 9.28 15.07
N GLN A 106 34.39 9.01 16.25
CA GLN A 106 35.18 8.60 17.43
C GLN A 106 35.91 7.28 17.17
N GLU A 107 35.24 6.28 16.59
CA GLU A 107 35.87 5.01 16.23
C GLU A 107 36.97 5.21 15.16
N GLU A 108 36.75 6.08 14.17
CA GLU A 108 37.77 6.45 13.17
C GLU A 108 39.00 7.11 13.79
N GLN A 109 38.81 8.02 14.75
CA GLN A 109 39.90 8.67 15.48
C GLN A 109 40.71 7.65 16.30
N MET A 110 40.04 6.69 16.94
CA MET A 110 40.74 5.65 17.71
C MET A 110 41.51 4.70 16.79
N ILE A 111 40.95 4.32 15.65
CA ILE A 111 41.67 3.51 14.64
C ILE A 111 42.93 4.25 14.17
N ALA A 112 42.81 5.53 13.80
CA ALA A 112 43.94 6.33 13.35
C ALA A 112 45.03 6.46 14.42
N TYR A 113 44.63 6.70 15.68
CA TYR A 113 45.56 6.75 16.81
C TYR A 113 46.31 5.41 17.00
N LEU A 114 45.58 4.29 16.96
CA LEU A 114 46.18 2.96 17.11
C LEU A 114 47.11 2.61 15.94
N ASP A 115 46.82 3.09 14.73
CA ASP A 115 47.72 3.01 13.57
C ASP A 115 49.02 3.80 13.81
N GLU A 116 48.93 5.03 14.32
CA GLU A 116 50.12 5.82 14.70
C GLU A 116 50.94 5.13 15.79
N VAL A 117 50.30 4.52 16.78
CA VAL A 117 50.96 3.69 17.80
C VAL A 117 51.67 2.49 17.15
N ASN A 118 51.07 1.82 16.17
CA ASN A 118 51.73 0.73 15.45
C ASN A 118 52.96 1.20 14.65
N GLN A 119 52.89 2.38 14.03
CA GLN A 119 54.01 2.98 13.32
C GLN A 119 55.16 3.32 14.27
N SER A 120 54.89 3.99 15.39
CA SER A 120 55.90 4.33 16.40
C SER A 120 56.53 3.09 17.06
N LEU A 121 55.74 2.05 17.37
CA LEU A 121 56.25 0.77 17.86
C LEU A 121 57.19 0.14 16.83
N SER A 122 56.95 0.32 15.54
CA SER A 122 57.78 -0.26 14.48
C SER A 122 59.21 0.26 14.47
N THR A 123 59.41 1.54 14.77
CA THR A 123 60.73 2.19 14.85
C THR A 123 61.35 2.17 16.25
N SER A 124 60.62 1.73 17.27
CA SER A 124 61.10 1.66 18.65
C SER A 124 62.23 0.64 18.85
N THR A 125 63.21 1.00 19.70
CA THR A 125 64.36 0.18 20.12
C THR A 125 64.07 -0.73 21.31
N MET A 126 62.79 -0.89 21.68
CA MET A 126 62.34 -1.79 22.76
C MET A 126 62.65 -3.27 22.46
N ASP A 127 62.64 -4.07 23.52
CA ASP A 127 62.78 -5.53 23.42
C ASP A 127 61.74 -6.15 22.46
N SER A 128 62.17 -7.17 21.72
CA SER A 128 61.38 -7.77 20.64
C SER A 128 60.15 -8.53 21.16
N GLU A 129 60.24 -9.16 22.33
CA GLU A 129 59.12 -9.90 22.91
C GLU A 129 58.05 -8.93 23.40
N GLU A 130 58.45 -7.88 24.11
CA GLU A 130 57.55 -6.84 24.59
C GLU A 130 56.91 -6.05 23.45
N LYS A 131 57.68 -5.69 22.43
CA LYS A 131 57.17 -5.06 21.19
C LYS A 131 56.16 -5.96 20.47
N GLY A 132 56.43 -7.28 20.41
CA GLY A 132 55.50 -8.27 19.87
C GLY A 132 54.20 -8.35 20.67
N ARG A 133 54.28 -8.30 22.00
CA ARG A 133 53.12 -8.29 22.91
C ARG A 133 52.24 -7.06 22.71
N LEU A 134 52.84 -5.86 22.68
CA LEU A 134 52.13 -4.60 22.48
C LEU A 134 51.45 -4.54 21.11
N ARG A 135 52.13 -4.96 20.04
CA ARG A 135 51.55 -5.03 18.69
C ARG A 135 50.33 -5.94 18.63
N ARG A 136 50.39 -7.14 19.24
CA ARG A 136 49.23 -8.05 19.28
C ARG A 136 48.04 -7.42 20.02
N SER A 137 48.31 -6.77 21.15
CA SER A 137 47.27 -6.05 21.89
C SER A 137 46.66 -4.92 21.06
N ASN A 138 47.48 -4.17 20.34
CA ASN A 138 47.03 -3.06 19.51
C ASN A 138 46.16 -3.54 18.34
N VAL A 139 46.56 -4.61 17.66
CA VAL A 139 45.77 -5.23 16.59
C VAL A 139 44.39 -5.68 17.08
N GLU A 140 44.29 -6.23 18.29
CA GLU A 140 42.99 -6.64 18.85
C GLU A 140 42.10 -5.42 19.16
N LEU A 141 42.66 -4.34 19.73
CA LEU A 141 41.93 -3.09 19.95
C LEU A 141 41.42 -2.49 18.64
N MET A 142 42.29 -2.40 17.62
CA MET A 142 41.90 -1.93 16.29
C MET A 142 40.77 -2.77 15.70
N ARG A 143 40.84 -4.11 15.85
CA ARG A 143 39.79 -5.00 15.38
C ARG A 143 38.45 -4.69 16.07
N GLY A 144 38.48 -4.40 17.38
CA GLY A 144 37.32 -3.95 18.14
C GLY A 144 36.72 -2.66 17.61
N HIS A 145 37.54 -1.62 17.43
CA HIS A 145 37.09 -0.32 16.90
C HIS A 145 36.54 -0.44 15.47
N HIS A 146 37.19 -1.22 14.60
CA HIS A 146 36.66 -1.52 13.27
C HIS A 146 35.32 -2.25 13.31
N ALA A 147 35.13 -3.18 14.25
CA ALA A 147 33.86 -3.89 14.41
C ALA A 147 32.75 -2.94 14.87
N ASN A 148 33.01 -2.10 15.88
CA ASN A 148 32.07 -1.09 16.35
C ASN A 148 31.68 -0.11 15.24
N LYS A 149 32.68 0.42 14.51
CA LYS A 149 32.44 1.31 13.37
C LYS A 149 31.47 0.69 12.37
N ARG A 150 31.71 -0.56 11.95
CA ARG A 150 30.84 -1.27 11.01
C ARG A 150 29.41 -1.44 11.53
N VAL A 151 29.25 -1.70 12.83
CA VAL A 151 27.93 -1.77 13.47
C VAL A 151 27.22 -0.42 13.37
N TYR A 152 27.86 0.68 13.76
CA TYR A 152 27.25 2.01 13.68
C TYR A 152 26.93 2.45 12.25
N GLU A 153 27.80 2.14 11.28
CA GLU A 153 27.56 2.39 9.86
C GLU A 153 26.35 1.61 9.33
N THR A 154 26.16 0.36 9.79
CA THR A 154 25.03 -0.48 9.41
C THR A 154 23.73 0.10 9.98
N ILE A 155 23.71 0.42 11.28
CA ILE A 155 22.55 1.06 11.93
C ILE A 155 22.19 2.39 11.26
N LEU A 156 23.20 3.22 10.92
CA LEU A 156 22.97 4.50 10.22
C LEU A 156 22.34 4.29 8.83
N LYS A 157 22.84 3.31 8.07
CA LYS A 157 22.27 2.96 6.76
C LYS A 157 20.82 2.50 6.92
N ASP A 158 20.56 1.64 7.89
CA ASP A 158 19.24 1.06 8.11
C ASP A 158 18.26 2.11 8.63
N LEU A 159 18.69 3.02 9.50
CA LEU A 159 17.92 4.18 9.97
C LEU A 159 17.47 5.07 8.81
N ARG A 160 18.36 5.35 7.86
CA ARG A 160 18.04 6.13 6.64
C ARG A 160 17.07 5.39 5.71
N ALA A 161 17.23 4.08 5.59
CA ALA A 161 16.30 3.25 4.81
C ALA A 161 14.91 3.22 5.46
N TYR A 162 14.85 3.11 6.79
CA TYR A 162 13.62 3.18 7.57
C TYR A 162 12.93 4.54 7.44
N ASP A 163 13.65 5.66 7.53
CA ASP A 163 13.08 7.00 7.33
C ASP A 163 12.38 7.13 5.98
N SER A 164 13.05 6.71 4.89
CA SER A 164 12.47 6.69 3.54
C SER A 164 11.24 5.77 3.42
N TYR A 165 11.27 4.61 4.08
CA TYR A 165 10.17 3.64 4.11
C TYR A 165 8.96 4.15 4.91
N SER A 166 9.21 4.70 6.09
CA SER A 166 8.19 5.06 7.09
C SER A 166 7.24 6.16 6.59
N GLY A 167 7.70 7.03 5.69
CA GLY A 167 6.86 8.05 5.05
C GLY A 167 5.68 7.48 4.27
N GLY A 168 5.76 6.24 3.78
CA GLY A 168 4.68 5.57 3.04
C GLY A 168 3.67 4.81 3.92
N LEU A 169 3.91 4.69 5.23
CA LEU A 169 3.04 3.89 6.12
C LEU A 169 1.59 4.39 6.20
N PHE A 170 1.38 5.68 5.90
CA PHE A 170 0.08 6.35 6.03
C PHE A 170 -0.58 6.69 4.69
N ASP A 171 -0.04 6.21 3.56
CA ASP A 171 -0.55 6.51 2.21
C ASP A 171 -2.02 6.13 2.02
N ASP A 172 -2.45 5.00 2.61
CA ASP A 172 -3.83 4.52 2.51
C ASP A 172 -4.83 5.47 3.22
N LEU A 173 -4.40 6.13 4.31
CA LEU A 173 -5.25 7.09 5.04
C LEU A 173 -5.55 8.32 4.21
N ALA A 174 -4.59 8.83 3.45
CA ALA A 174 -4.80 9.99 2.58
C ALA A 174 -5.89 9.71 1.54
N SER A 175 -5.96 8.48 1.03
CA SER A 175 -7.00 8.06 0.07
C SER A 175 -8.38 7.98 0.74
N ILE A 176 -8.46 7.45 1.96
CA ILE A 176 -9.71 7.39 2.75
C ILE A 176 -10.19 8.80 3.10
N ASP A 177 -9.29 9.68 3.56
CA ASP A 177 -9.58 11.06 3.96
C ASP A 177 -10.22 11.89 2.83
N VAL A 178 -9.72 11.73 1.59
CA VAL A 178 -10.30 12.39 0.42
C VAL A 178 -11.77 11.98 0.22
N GLN A 179 -12.09 10.69 0.38
CA GLN A 179 -13.47 10.22 0.19
C GLN A 179 -14.37 10.61 1.36
N LEU A 180 -13.87 10.58 2.60
CA LEU A 180 -14.58 11.07 3.78
C LEU A 180 -14.91 12.57 3.64
N SER A 181 -13.93 13.38 3.25
CA SER A 181 -14.11 14.81 3.03
C SER A 181 -15.16 15.10 1.96
N ARG A 182 -15.18 14.34 0.86
CA ARG A 182 -16.22 14.44 -0.17
C ARG A 182 -17.61 14.13 0.38
N GLY A 183 -17.76 13.04 1.13
CA GLY A 183 -19.05 12.66 1.70
C GLY A 183 -19.53 13.64 2.78
N LEU A 184 -18.62 14.13 3.64
CA LEU A 184 -18.94 15.13 4.67
C LEU A 184 -19.42 16.45 4.05
N ALA A 185 -18.80 16.92 2.98
CA ALA A 185 -19.23 18.12 2.27
C ALA A 185 -20.67 17.98 1.71
N GLN A 186 -21.09 16.77 1.34
CA GLN A 186 -22.46 16.52 0.86
C GLN A 186 -23.51 16.61 1.98
N ILE A 187 -23.13 16.45 3.26
CA ILE A 187 -24.07 16.61 4.38
C ILE A 187 -24.51 18.07 4.52
N GLU A 188 -23.61 19.03 4.30
CA GLU A 188 -23.87 20.46 4.55
C GLU A 188 -25.07 21.01 3.77
N THR A 189 -25.37 20.43 2.60
CA THR A 189 -26.47 20.86 1.72
C THR A 189 -27.60 19.83 1.62
N SER A 190 -27.65 18.86 2.53
CA SER A 190 -28.56 17.71 2.45
C SER A 190 -30.01 18.03 2.82
N TRP A 191 -30.27 19.03 3.66
CA TRP A 191 -31.61 19.39 4.08
C TRP A 191 -32.26 20.44 3.16
N ASP A 192 -33.43 20.13 2.60
CA ASP A 192 -34.24 21.12 1.89
C ASP A 192 -35.35 21.65 2.79
N ALA A 193 -35.14 22.86 3.32
CA ALA A 193 -36.10 23.53 4.20
C ALA A 193 -37.42 23.90 3.50
N LYS A 194 -37.46 24.02 2.16
CA LYS A 194 -38.70 24.36 1.43
C LYS A 194 -39.62 23.15 1.32
N THR A 195 -39.05 21.98 1.06
CA THR A 195 -39.81 20.74 0.90
C THR A 195 -39.88 19.92 2.20
N GLY A 196 -39.07 20.24 3.21
CA GLY A 196 -39.06 19.56 4.50
C GLY A 196 -38.53 18.13 4.44
N VAL A 197 -37.61 17.86 3.50
CA VAL A 197 -37.07 16.51 3.25
C VAL A 197 -35.56 16.57 3.06
N PHE A 198 -34.90 15.44 3.30
CA PHE A 198 -33.49 15.25 2.97
C PHE A 198 -33.32 14.91 1.48
N LYS A 199 -32.23 15.41 0.90
CA LYS A 199 -31.79 15.11 -0.47
C LYS A 199 -30.61 14.14 -0.42
N VAL A 200 -30.77 13.02 -1.10
CA VAL A 200 -29.65 12.12 -1.39
C VAL A 200 -28.87 12.67 -2.58
N PRO A 201 -27.56 12.89 -2.45
CA PRO A 201 -26.71 13.29 -3.58
C PRO A 201 -26.76 12.25 -4.70
N SER A 202 -26.73 12.72 -5.96
CA SER A 202 -26.69 11.82 -7.12
C SER A 202 -25.35 11.11 -7.27
N ASP A 203 -24.26 11.75 -6.83
CA ASP A 203 -22.91 11.18 -6.86
C ASP A 203 -22.55 10.63 -5.49
N LEU A 204 -22.52 9.31 -5.39
CA LEU A 204 -22.10 8.55 -4.22
C LEU A 204 -20.86 7.69 -4.53
N THR A 205 -20.08 8.05 -5.55
CA THR A 205 -18.86 7.31 -5.93
C THR A 205 -17.87 7.21 -4.77
N TRP A 206 -17.76 8.25 -3.93
CA TRP A 206 -16.93 8.26 -2.72
C TRP A 206 -17.30 7.12 -1.74
N ALA A 207 -18.60 6.78 -1.62
CA ALA A 207 -19.06 5.69 -0.77
C ALA A 207 -18.59 4.33 -1.33
N ASN A 208 -18.66 4.16 -2.66
CA ASN A 208 -18.16 2.95 -3.31
C ASN A 208 -16.65 2.79 -3.13
N TYR A 209 -15.88 3.88 -3.20
CA TYR A 209 -14.44 3.84 -2.91
C TYR A 209 -14.16 3.44 -1.45
N LEU A 210 -14.90 3.98 -0.48
CA LEU A 210 -14.74 3.58 0.93
C LEU A 210 -15.01 2.08 1.13
N THR A 211 -16.05 1.54 0.48
CA THR A 211 -16.30 0.10 0.48
C THR A 211 -15.17 -0.67 -0.19
N ALA A 212 -14.70 -0.24 -1.35
CA ALA A 212 -13.58 -0.88 -2.04
C ALA A 212 -12.29 -0.86 -1.20
N TYR A 213 -12.00 0.22 -0.48
CA TYR A 213 -10.87 0.30 0.44
C TYR A 213 -11.01 -0.68 1.60
N ALA A 214 -12.21 -0.81 2.18
CA ALA A 214 -12.47 -1.77 3.23
C ALA A 214 -12.30 -3.23 2.76
N ASP A 215 -12.82 -3.56 1.59
CA ASP A 215 -12.78 -4.92 1.03
C ASP A 215 -11.38 -5.33 0.55
N THR A 216 -10.54 -4.35 0.21
CA THR A 216 -9.17 -4.59 -0.31
C THR A 216 -8.07 -4.36 0.72
N LYS A 217 -8.39 -3.97 1.96
CA LYS A 217 -7.39 -3.59 2.99
C LYS A 217 -6.38 -4.70 3.27
N ASP A 218 -6.86 -5.94 3.35
CA ASP A 218 -6.05 -7.13 3.68
C ASP A 218 -5.40 -7.79 2.45
N MET A 219 -5.66 -7.27 1.24
CA MET A 219 -5.07 -7.82 0.02
C MET A 219 -3.59 -7.46 -0.10
N LYS A 220 -2.75 -8.47 -0.39
CA LYS A 220 -1.31 -8.32 -0.62
C LYS A 220 -1.03 -7.91 -2.07
N LEU A 221 -1.40 -6.67 -2.39
CA LEU A 221 -1.19 -6.05 -3.70
C LEU A 221 -0.30 -4.83 -3.55
N SER A 222 0.44 -4.49 -4.61
CA SER A 222 1.12 -3.20 -4.70
C SER A 222 0.10 -2.06 -4.73
N ARG A 223 0.55 -0.83 -4.45
CA ARG A 223 -0.31 0.37 -4.47
C ARG A 223 -1.03 0.56 -5.80
N GLN A 224 -0.35 0.32 -6.92
CA GLN A 224 -0.93 0.46 -8.26
C GLN A 224 -1.99 -0.61 -8.54
N GLU A 225 -1.75 -1.84 -8.09
CA GLU A 225 -2.68 -2.95 -8.23
C GLU A 225 -3.93 -2.74 -7.37
N LYS A 226 -3.76 -2.29 -6.11
CA LYS A 226 -4.90 -1.89 -5.27
C LYS A 226 -5.71 -0.79 -5.93
N ALA A 227 -5.08 0.26 -6.43
CA ALA A 227 -5.77 1.35 -7.10
C ALA A 227 -6.59 0.85 -8.30
N PHE A 228 -6.03 -0.05 -9.12
CA PHE A 228 -6.76 -0.65 -10.24
C PHE A 228 -8.00 -1.42 -9.76
N VAL A 229 -7.85 -2.35 -8.79
CA VAL A 229 -8.95 -3.16 -8.24
C VAL A 229 -10.03 -2.24 -7.66
N GLN A 230 -9.63 -1.25 -6.86
CA GLN A 230 -10.54 -0.30 -6.22
C GLN A 230 -11.30 0.54 -7.25
N THR A 231 -10.66 0.97 -8.35
CA THR A 231 -11.36 1.66 -9.45
C THR A 231 -12.35 0.73 -10.16
N MET A 232 -11.98 -0.53 -10.42
CA MET A 232 -12.92 -1.53 -11.00
C MET A 232 -14.16 -1.71 -10.11
N MET A 233 -13.98 -1.72 -8.80
CA MET A 233 -15.10 -1.82 -7.85
C MET A 233 -15.92 -0.52 -7.79
N ALA A 234 -15.26 0.62 -7.61
CA ALA A 234 -15.94 1.87 -7.28
C ALA A 234 -16.63 2.53 -8.47
N GLU A 235 -16.00 2.51 -9.65
CA GLU A 235 -16.50 3.18 -10.86
C GLU A 235 -17.36 2.25 -11.73
N TYR A 236 -17.00 0.96 -11.79
CA TYR A 236 -17.64 0.00 -12.69
C TYR A 236 -18.57 -0.99 -11.97
N GLY A 237 -18.58 -0.97 -10.63
CA GLY A 237 -19.51 -1.79 -9.83
C GLY A 237 -19.17 -3.28 -9.78
N PHE A 238 -17.93 -3.66 -10.12
CA PHE A 238 -17.49 -5.04 -9.96
C PHE A 238 -17.33 -5.40 -8.48
N ASP A 239 -17.61 -6.66 -8.13
CA ASP A 239 -17.21 -7.17 -6.82
C ASP A 239 -15.68 -7.36 -6.74
N ALA A 240 -15.17 -7.54 -5.53
CA ALA A 240 -13.74 -7.69 -5.28
C ALA A 240 -13.13 -8.89 -6.04
N GLU A 241 -13.89 -9.99 -6.18
CA GLU A 241 -13.44 -11.19 -6.89
C GLU A 241 -13.26 -10.91 -8.39
N THR A 242 -14.25 -10.30 -9.02
CA THR A 242 -14.23 -9.96 -10.44
C THR A 242 -13.16 -8.91 -10.72
N ALA A 243 -13.03 -7.89 -9.87
CA ALA A 243 -11.98 -6.88 -10.00
C ALA A 243 -10.57 -7.51 -9.90
N GLN A 244 -10.39 -8.51 -9.03
CA GLN A 244 -9.14 -9.26 -8.94
C GLN A 244 -8.88 -10.13 -10.17
N GLN A 245 -9.92 -10.75 -10.75
CA GLN A 245 -9.79 -11.49 -12.02
C GLN A 245 -9.39 -10.56 -13.17
N LEU A 246 -9.94 -9.35 -13.23
CA LEU A 246 -9.51 -8.33 -14.20
C LEU A 246 -8.04 -7.93 -13.99
N LEU A 247 -7.59 -7.83 -12.74
CA LEU A 247 -6.19 -7.57 -12.44
C LEU A 247 -5.28 -8.71 -12.94
N THR A 248 -5.69 -9.97 -12.75
CA THR A 248 -4.96 -11.13 -13.28
C THR A 248 -4.81 -11.05 -14.79
N ILE A 249 -5.89 -10.71 -15.52
CA ILE A 249 -5.82 -10.52 -16.98
C ILE A 249 -4.81 -9.43 -17.34
N LYS A 250 -4.82 -8.29 -16.62
CA LYS A 250 -3.87 -7.19 -16.84
C LYS A 250 -2.42 -7.65 -16.62
N GLN A 251 -2.14 -8.33 -15.52
CA GLN A 251 -0.81 -8.88 -15.21
C GLN A 251 -0.35 -9.91 -16.26
N GLY A 252 -1.25 -10.77 -16.72
CA GLY A 252 -1.00 -11.71 -17.81
C GLY A 252 -0.58 -11.02 -19.10
N ILE A 253 -1.23 -9.90 -19.43
CA ILE A 253 -0.90 -9.09 -20.61
C ILE A 253 0.48 -8.44 -20.43
N ASP A 254 0.77 -7.87 -19.26
CA ASP A 254 2.08 -7.30 -18.94
C ASP A 254 3.20 -8.34 -19.09
N LYS A 255 2.96 -9.57 -18.62
CA LYS A 255 3.90 -10.69 -18.76
C LYS A 255 4.08 -11.16 -20.21
N LYS A 256 2.99 -11.21 -20.98
CA LYS A 256 3.01 -11.68 -22.38
C LYS A 256 3.63 -10.64 -23.32
N PHE A 257 3.48 -9.36 -23.01
CA PHE A 257 3.96 -8.24 -23.85
C PHE A 257 4.91 -7.30 -23.08
N PRO A 258 6.05 -7.81 -22.57
CA PRO A 258 6.90 -7.06 -21.63
C PRO A 258 7.62 -5.86 -22.28
N THR A 259 7.87 -5.92 -23.59
CA THR A 259 8.56 -4.86 -24.35
C THR A 259 7.62 -3.90 -25.06
N SER A 260 6.30 -4.15 -25.01
CA SER A 260 5.31 -3.28 -25.64
C SER A 260 5.10 -1.98 -24.86
N SER A 261 4.48 -0.98 -25.49
CA SER A 261 4.06 0.24 -24.81
C SER A 261 2.90 -0.02 -23.84
N GLN A 262 2.73 0.85 -22.83
CA GLN A 262 1.60 0.77 -21.92
C GLN A 262 0.27 0.92 -22.68
N GLU A 263 0.20 1.85 -23.63
CA GLU A 263 -0.97 2.06 -24.49
C GLU A 263 -1.36 0.79 -25.26
N PHE A 264 -0.39 0.04 -25.79
CA PHE A 264 -0.66 -1.23 -26.45
C PHE A 264 -1.23 -2.27 -25.47
N ARG A 265 -0.67 -2.38 -24.26
CA ARG A 265 -1.15 -3.33 -23.26
C ARG A 265 -2.54 -2.97 -22.76
N ASP A 266 -2.82 -1.69 -22.56
CA ASP A 266 -4.15 -1.21 -22.18
C ASP A 266 -5.17 -1.45 -23.31
N TYR A 267 -4.78 -1.24 -24.57
CA TYR A 267 -5.60 -1.64 -25.72
C TYR A 267 -5.90 -3.14 -25.71
N ILE A 268 -4.90 -4.01 -25.51
CA ILE A 268 -5.12 -5.47 -25.46
C ILE A 268 -6.05 -5.82 -24.31
N PHE A 269 -5.88 -5.21 -23.13
CA PHE A 269 -6.74 -5.42 -21.98
C PHE A 269 -8.20 -5.07 -22.30
N LEU A 270 -8.44 -3.86 -22.79
CA LEU A 270 -9.79 -3.41 -23.18
C LEU A 270 -10.39 -4.29 -24.28
N ARG A 271 -9.59 -4.71 -25.26
CA ARG A 271 -10.04 -5.55 -26.36
C ARG A 271 -10.41 -6.96 -25.91
N VAL A 272 -9.63 -7.55 -24.99
CA VAL A 272 -9.86 -8.88 -24.41
C VAL A 272 -11.09 -8.87 -23.51
N VAL A 273 -11.21 -7.90 -22.60
CA VAL A 273 -12.39 -7.76 -21.72
C VAL A 273 -13.65 -7.45 -22.53
N GLY A 274 -13.58 -6.52 -23.48
CA GLY A 274 -14.71 -6.15 -24.34
C GLY A 274 -15.21 -7.30 -25.23
N ALA A 275 -14.35 -8.27 -25.57
CA ALA A 275 -14.72 -9.45 -26.36
C ALA A 275 -15.77 -10.34 -25.68
N ALA A 276 -16.00 -10.18 -24.37
CA ALA A 276 -17.07 -10.91 -23.67
C ALA A 276 -18.46 -10.58 -24.22
N TYR A 277 -18.65 -9.34 -24.71
CA TYR A 277 -19.94 -8.86 -25.23
C TYR A 277 -19.88 -8.36 -26.68
N TYR A 278 -18.72 -7.86 -27.13
CA TYR A 278 -18.54 -7.22 -28.44
C TYR A 278 -17.57 -8.03 -29.31
N ASN A 279 -18.00 -9.20 -29.81
CA ASN A 279 -17.12 -10.14 -30.51
C ASN A 279 -17.52 -10.51 -31.94
N ASP A 280 -18.64 -9.99 -32.44
CA ASP A 280 -19.05 -10.27 -33.81
C ASP A 280 -18.12 -9.62 -34.84
N PHE A 281 -18.20 -10.07 -36.08
CA PHE A 281 -17.32 -9.62 -37.18
C PHE A 281 -17.17 -8.09 -37.24
N ARG A 282 -18.27 -7.34 -37.09
CA ARG A 282 -18.23 -5.87 -37.09
C ARG A 282 -17.32 -5.31 -35.99
N TRP A 283 -17.39 -5.87 -34.79
CA TRP A 283 -16.53 -5.43 -33.68
C TRP A 283 -15.08 -5.87 -33.86
N LYS A 284 -14.82 -7.01 -34.51
CA LYS A 284 -13.44 -7.41 -34.86
C LYS A 284 -12.82 -6.48 -35.89
N GLU A 285 -13.58 -6.00 -36.87
CA GLU A 285 -13.11 -5.00 -37.84
C GLU A 285 -12.87 -3.63 -37.18
N THR A 286 -13.74 -3.23 -36.25
CA THR A 286 -13.62 -1.92 -35.57
C THR A 286 -12.53 -1.90 -34.51
N ALA A 287 -12.52 -2.88 -33.60
CA ALA A 287 -11.64 -2.92 -32.43
C ALA A 287 -10.41 -3.81 -32.63
N GLY A 288 -10.23 -4.38 -33.82
CA GLY A 288 -9.11 -5.28 -34.15
C GLY A 288 -9.39 -6.76 -33.83
N HIS A 289 -8.67 -7.64 -34.54
CA HIS A 289 -8.79 -9.09 -34.39
C HIS A 289 -7.85 -9.63 -33.32
N LEU A 290 -8.38 -10.37 -32.35
CA LEU A 290 -7.59 -11.00 -31.28
C LEU A 290 -6.67 -12.11 -31.81
N LYS A 291 -7.01 -12.74 -32.94
CA LYS A 291 -6.17 -13.76 -33.63
C LYS A 291 -4.76 -13.27 -33.94
N THR A 292 -4.54 -11.96 -33.99
CA THR A 292 -3.22 -11.35 -34.20
C THR A 292 -2.29 -11.59 -33.02
N TYR A 293 -2.86 -11.76 -31.83
CA TYR A 293 -2.14 -11.81 -30.54
C TYR A 293 -2.34 -13.14 -29.81
N PHE A 294 -3.47 -13.80 -30.04
CA PHE A 294 -3.88 -15.03 -29.37
C PHE A 294 -4.38 -16.06 -30.39
N TYR A 295 -3.51 -17.00 -30.76
CA TYR A 295 -3.83 -18.02 -31.76
C TYR A 295 -3.17 -19.36 -31.44
N ASN A 296 -3.80 -20.43 -31.94
CA ASN A 296 -3.21 -21.75 -32.01
C ASN A 296 -2.68 -21.97 -33.44
N VAL A 297 -1.49 -22.54 -33.56
CA VAL A 297 -0.94 -22.96 -34.86
C VAL A 297 -1.37 -24.40 -35.10
N THR A 298 -2.18 -24.62 -36.13
CA THR A 298 -2.57 -25.96 -36.58
C THR A 298 -1.72 -26.37 -37.76
N VAL A 299 -1.26 -27.63 -37.75
CA VAL A 299 -0.53 -28.23 -38.88
C VAL A 299 -1.52 -28.34 -40.04
N GLY A 300 -1.25 -27.61 -41.12
CA GLY A 300 -2.10 -27.64 -42.29
C GLY A 300 -1.91 -28.91 -43.12
N SER A 301 -2.76 -29.05 -44.15
CA SER A 301 -2.82 -30.19 -45.06
C SER A 301 -1.43 -30.73 -45.44
N SER A 302 -1.27 -32.06 -45.33
CA SER A 302 -0.09 -32.83 -45.76
C SER A 302 0.29 -32.62 -47.24
N ILE A 303 -0.59 -32.00 -48.03
CA ILE A 303 -0.41 -31.72 -49.45
C ILE A 303 0.26 -30.35 -49.70
N THR A 304 0.06 -29.37 -48.82
CA THR A 304 0.53 -27.98 -49.05
C THR A 304 1.57 -27.49 -48.04
N GLY A 305 1.71 -28.16 -46.89
CA GLY A 305 2.71 -27.83 -45.86
C GLY A 305 2.53 -26.48 -45.16
N LYS A 306 1.47 -25.71 -45.45
CA LYS A 306 1.22 -24.39 -44.87
C LYS A 306 0.44 -24.50 -43.57
N SER A 307 1.02 -24.05 -42.47
CA SER A 307 0.33 -23.95 -41.17
C SER A 307 -0.82 -22.92 -41.22
N ARG A 308 -1.85 -23.13 -40.40
CA ARG A 308 -2.97 -22.18 -40.23
C ARG A 308 -3.03 -21.70 -38.79
N THR A 309 -3.21 -20.39 -38.61
CA THR A 309 -3.47 -19.77 -37.30
C THR A 309 -4.97 -19.70 -37.06
N VAL A 310 -5.43 -20.25 -35.94
CA VAL A 310 -6.83 -20.18 -35.50
C VAL A 310 -6.90 -19.32 -34.25
N GLU A 311 -7.83 -18.35 -34.21
CA GLU A 311 -8.05 -17.51 -33.02
C GLU A 311 -8.39 -18.39 -31.81
N LYS A 312 -7.73 -18.16 -30.67
CA LYS A 312 -8.08 -18.86 -29.43
C LYS A 312 -9.48 -18.46 -28.96
N PRO A 313 -10.31 -19.39 -28.47
CA PRO A 313 -11.54 -19.05 -27.76
C PRO A 313 -11.26 -18.10 -26.60
N LEU A 314 -12.20 -17.19 -26.28
CA LEU A 314 -12.00 -16.18 -25.24
C LEU A 314 -11.63 -16.78 -23.87
N LEU A 315 -12.25 -17.90 -23.50
CA LEU A 315 -11.92 -18.60 -22.26
C LEU A 315 -10.49 -19.17 -22.26
N GLU A 316 -9.96 -19.59 -23.41
CA GLU A 316 -8.55 -19.99 -23.52
C GLU A 316 -7.61 -18.79 -23.42
N ILE A 317 -8.02 -17.62 -23.94
CA ILE A 317 -7.28 -16.37 -23.78
C ILE A 317 -7.20 -16.00 -22.30
N PHE A 318 -8.31 -16.03 -21.56
CA PHE A 318 -8.32 -15.75 -20.12
C PHE A 318 -7.51 -16.75 -19.29
N LYS A 319 -7.34 -17.99 -19.76
CA LYS A 319 -6.48 -18.99 -19.09
C LYS A 319 -5.00 -18.84 -19.44
N GLU A 320 -4.70 -18.25 -20.59
CA GLU A 320 -3.33 -17.98 -21.03
C GLU A 320 -2.74 -16.75 -20.33
N LEU A 321 -3.58 -15.74 -20.08
CA LEU A 321 -3.26 -14.53 -19.34
C LEU A 321 -3.33 -14.80 -17.84
#